data_AF-A0A1X9NFJ5-F1
#
_entry.id   AF-A0A1X9NFJ5-F1
#
_cell.length_a   1.000
_cell.length_b   1.000
_cell.length_c   1.000
_cell.angle_alpha   90.00
_cell.angle_beta   90.00
_cell.angle_gamma   90.00
#
_symmetry.space_group_name_H-M   'P 1'
#
loop_
_entity.id
_entity.type
_entity.pdbx_description
1 polymer ?
#
loop_
_entity_poly.entity_id
_entity_poly.type
_entity_poly.pdbx_seq_one_letter_code
_entity_poly.pdbx_strand_id
1 'polypeptide(L)'
;MNQGISSDAVVFLEDNGTIVVKEMLYPEFEAILDHVVGIEEFKSSTSKAAFLRINSQLQITAAVFFTLDFDASGYVDKSWNIPLQHLVDTAGPGLI
;
A
#
# COMPACT_ATOMS: atom_id res chain seq x y z
N MET A 1 -23.04 12.07 -7.10
CA MET A 1 -21.97 11.88 -6.09
C MET A 1 -20.77 12.63 -6.62
N ASN A 2 -20.33 13.70 -5.95
CA ASN A 2 -19.11 14.40 -6.36
C ASN A 2 -17.95 13.42 -6.18
N GLN A 3 -17.44 12.87 -7.28
CA GLN A 3 -16.12 12.25 -7.34
C GLN A 3 -15.11 13.39 -7.12
N GLY A 4 -14.95 13.84 -5.87
CA GLY A 4 -13.87 14.73 -5.50
C GLY A 4 -12.56 14.05 -5.84
N ILE A 5 -11.57 14.82 -6.28
CA ILE A 5 -10.24 14.28 -6.57
C ILE A 5 -9.74 13.57 -5.31
N SER A 6 -9.49 12.26 -5.42
CA SER A 6 -8.88 11.44 -4.38
C SER A 6 -7.57 10.87 -4.89
N SER A 7 -6.57 10.81 -4.02
CA SER A 7 -5.28 10.20 -4.29
C SER A 7 -5.15 8.90 -3.51
N ASP A 8 -4.53 7.90 -4.12
CA ASP A 8 -4.23 6.62 -3.48
C ASP A 8 -2.71 6.53 -3.23
N ALA A 9 -2.33 6.00 -2.06
CA ALA A 9 -0.94 5.88 -1.63
C ALA A 9 -0.71 4.56 -0.88
N VAL A 10 0.56 4.14 -0.80
CA VAL A 10 1.00 2.99 0.01
C VAL A 10 2.06 3.44 1.00
N VAL A 11 1.89 3.03 2.25
CA VAL A 11 2.89 3.22 3.31
C VAL A 11 3.39 1.87 3.80
N PHE A 12 4.69 1.77 4.04
CA PHE A 12 5.34 0.61 4.67
C PHE A 12 5.58 0.91 6.15
N LEU A 13 5.34 -0.10 6.98
CA LEU A 13 5.29 0.04 8.42
C LEU A 13 6.28 -0.90 9.11
N GLU A 14 6.98 -0.38 10.10
CA GLU A 14 7.81 -1.14 11.04
C GLU A 14 7.30 -0.99 12.48
N ASP A 15 8.05 -1.50 13.45
CA ASP A 15 7.72 -1.49 14.87
C ASP A 15 6.29 -2.02 15.14
N ASN A 16 6.01 -3.19 14.59
CA ASN A 16 4.69 -3.82 14.66
C ASN A 16 3.53 -2.97 14.07
N GLY A 17 3.81 -2.08 13.12
CA GLY A 17 2.79 -1.29 12.42
C GLY A 17 2.63 0.13 12.94
N THR A 18 3.50 0.61 13.83
CA THR A 18 3.38 1.92 14.49
C THR A 18 4.19 3.01 13.79
N ILE A 19 5.24 2.66 13.05
CA ILE A 19 6.16 3.62 12.41
C ILE A 19 6.10 3.47 10.89
N VAL A 20 5.82 4.57 10.19
CA VAL A 20 5.98 4.64 8.72
C VAL A 20 7.45 4.78 8.39
N VAL A 21 7.98 3.86 7.58
CA VAL A 21 9.40 3.87 7.15
C VAL A 21 9.57 4.22 5.67
N LYS A 22 8.51 4.08 4.88
CA LYS A 22 8.51 4.42 3.45
C LYS A 22 7.10 4.74 3.00
N GLU A 23 6.95 5.66 2.06
CA GLU A 23 5.68 6.03 1.45
C GLU A 23 5.87 6.28 -0.04
N MET A 24 4.82 6.03 -0.82
CA MET A 24 4.80 6.23 -2.26
C MET A 24 3.36 6.36 -2.79
N LEU A 25 3.22 6.96 -3.97
CA LEU A 25 1.93 6.99 -4.66
C LEU A 25 1.58 5.59 -5.20
N TYR A 26 0.29 5.30 -5.32
CA TYR A 26 -0.16 3.99 -5.80
C TYR A 26 0.44 3.58 -7.17
N PRO A 27 0.59 4.47 -8.18
CA PRO A 27 1.25 4.10 -9.43
C PRO A 27 2.73 3.72 -9.28
N GLU A 28 3.43 4.28 -8.31
CA GLU A 28 4.82 3.92 -8.00
C GLU A 28 4.87 2.53 -7.37
N PHE A 29 3.89 2.21 -6.52
CA PHE A 29 3.71 0.88 -5.96
C PHE A 29 3.37 -0.16 -7.03
N GLU A 30 2.51 0.16 -8.00
CA GLU A 30 2.21 -0.72 -9.13
C GLU A 30 3.47 -1.06 -9.93
N ALA A 31 4.36 -0.09 -10.16
CA ALA A 31 5.63 -0.34 -10.84
C ALA A 31 6.54 -1.33 -10.06
N ILE A 32 6.45 -1.37 -8.73
CA ILE A 32 7.16 -2.35 -7.90
C ILE A 32 6.55 -3.75 -8.06
N LEU A 33 5.21 -3.85 -8.08
CA LEU A 33 4.52 -5.12 -8.33
C LEU A 33 4.84 -5.69 -9.71
N ASP A 34 4.95 -4.82 -10.72
CA ASP A 34 5.34 -5.18 -12.08
C ASP A 34 6.84 -5.55 -12.21
N HIS A 35 7.59 -5.56 -11.10
CA HIS A 35 9.03 -5.84 -11.05
C HIS A 35 9.88 -4.87 -11.89
N VAL A 36 9.38 -3.68 -12.17
CA VAL A 36 10.17 -2.64 -12.85
C VAL A 36 11.24 -2.09 -11.91
N VAL A 37 10.95 -2.02 -10.61
CA VAL A 37 11.84 -1.51 -9.56
C VAL A 37 11.77 -2.42 -8.33
N GLY A 38 12.94 -2.85 -7.83
CA GLY A 38 13.05 -3.53 -6.53
C GLY A 38 13.28 -2.55 -5.37
N ILE A 39 12.95 -2.96 -4.15
CA ILE A 39 13.22 -2.19 -2.93
C ILE A 39 14.34 -2.87 -2.13
N GLU A 40 15.55 -2.33 -2.22
CA GLU A 40 16.72 -2.95 -1.58
C GLU A 40 16.63 -3.04 -0.06
N GLU A 41 15.98 -2.05 0.56
CA GLU A 41 15.75 -1.95 2.00
C GLU A 41 14.95 -3.14 2.55
N PHE A 42 14.16 -3.81 1.71
CA PHE A 42 13.29 -4.92 2.10
C PHE A 42 13.77 -6.29 1.59
N LYS A 43 15.01 -6.42 1.09
CA LYS A 43 15.55 -7.71 0.62
C LYS A 43 15.42 -8.80 1.68
N SER A 44 14.89 -9.96 1.29
CA SER A 44 14.69 -11.13 2.16
C SER A 44 13.85 -10.85 3.42
N SER A 45 12.87 -9.95 3.34
CA SER A 45 11.99 -9.62 4.46
C SER A 45 10.52 -9.66 4.09
N THR A 46 9.67 -9.72 5.11
CA THR A 46 8.23 -9.51 5.01
C THR A 46 7.91 -8.14 5.58
N SER A 47 7.39 -7.25 4.76
CA SER A 47 7.01 -5.89 5.18
C SER A 47 5.52 -5.79 5.44
N LYS A 48 5.14 -5.09 6.50
CA LYS A 48 3.75 -4.66 6.73
C LYS A 48 3.51 -3.39 5.93
N ALA A 49 2.37 -3.29 5.27
CA ALA A 49 2.00 -2.12 4.49
C ALA A 49 0.52 -1.77 4.65
N ALA A 50 0.19 -0.52 4.34
CA ALA A 50 -1.18 -0.05 4.25
C ALA A 50 -1.39 0.74 2.95
N PHE A 51 -2.43 0.36 2.21
CA PHE A 51 -2.98 1.15 1.12
C PHE A 51 -3.94 2.17 1.71
N LEU A 52 -3.84 3.42 1.30
CA LEU A 52 -4.61 4.54 1.83
C LEU A 52 -5.32 5.26 0.69
N ARG A 53 -6.61 5.54 0.88
CA ARG A 53 -7.34 6.51 0.05
C ARG A 53 -7.41 7.85 0.77
N ILE A 54 -6.99 8.90 0.09
CA ILE A 54 -6.85 10.24 0.64
C ILE A 54 -7.75 11.20 -0.16
N ASN A 55 -8.63 11.92 0.52
CA ASN A 55 -9.49 12.91 -0.15
C ASN A 55 -8.75 14.23 -0.41
N SER A 56 -9.40 15.15 -1.13
CA SER A 56 -8.85 16.49 -1.43
C SER A 56 -8.52 17.35 -0.20
N GLN A 57 -8.99 16.97 0.99
CA GLN A 57 -8.72 17.62 2.27
C GLN A 57 -7.56 16.96 3.02
N LEU A 58 -6.83 16.04 2.37
CA LEU A 58 -5.74 15.24 2.95
C LEU A 58 -6.18 14.32 4.09
N GLN A 59 -7.46 13.95 4.14
CA GLN A 59 -7.98 13.01 5.12
C GLN A 59 -7.94 11.59 4.54
N ILE A 60 -7.46 10.64 5.35
CA ILE A 60 -7.54 9.22 5.03
C ILE A 60 -9.01 8.80 5.17
N THR A 61 -9.62 8.35 4.08
CA THR A 61 -11.04 7.93 4.04
C THR A 61 -11.20 6.41 4.02
N ALA A 62 -10.16 5.67 3.64
CA ALA A 62 -10.13 4.22 3.68
C ALA A 62 -8.68 3.73 3.84
N ALA A 63 -8.51 2.56 4.46
CA ALA A 63 -7.23 1.88 4.57
C ALA A 63 -7.38 0.37 4.41
N VAL A 64 -6.44 -0.27 3.72
CA VAL A 64 -6.32 -1.74 3.62
C VAL A 64 -4.93 -2.12 4.10
N PHE A 65 -4.86 -2.94 5.14
CA PHE A 65 -3.61 -3.43 5.71
C PHE A 65 -3.27 -4.80 5.13
N PHE A 66 -2.01 -4.99 4.75
CA PHE A 66 -1.53 -6.23 4.14
C PHE A 66 -0.03 -6.44 4.41
N THR A 67 0.46 -7.61 4.03
CA THR A 67 1.89 -7.94 4.07
C THR A 67 2.40 -8.22 2.66
N LEU A 68 3.68 -7.96 2.45
CA LEU A 68 4.41 -8.25 1.22
C LEU A 68 5.68 -9.01 1.56
N ASP A 69 5.93 -10.07 0.83
CA ASP A 69 7.19 -10.79 0.88
C ASP A 69 8.11 -10.30 -0.23
N PHE A 70 9.36 -10.03 0.11
CA PHE A 70 10.40 -9.59 -0.80
C PHE A 70 11.48 -10.66 -0.93
N ASP A 71 11.90 -10.94 -2.16
CA ASP A 71 12.94 -11.90 -2.44
C ASP A 71 14.36 -11.36 -2.11
N ALA A 72 15.38 -12.18 -2.32
CA ALA A 72 16.77 -11.80 -2.06
C ALA A 72 17.28 -10.66 -2.96
N SER A 73 16.59 -10.39 -4.07
CA SER A 73 16.89 -9.29 -4.99
C SER A 73 16.07 -8.02 -4.69
N GLY A 74 15.11 -8.09 -3.77
CA GLY A 74 14.27 -6.97 -3.34
C GLY A 74 13.01 -6.81 -4.19
N TYR A 75 12.62 -7.83 -4.96
CA TYR A 75 11.37 -7.84 -5.69
C TYR A 75 10.25 -8.46 -4.85
N VAL A 76 9.04 -7.96 -5.03
CA VAL A 76 7.83 -8.51 -4.38
C VAL A 76 7.51 -9.88 -4.96
N ASP A 77 6.97 -10.80 -4.15
CA ASP A 77 6.45 -12.08 -4.64
C ASP A 77 5.44 -11.89 -5.79
N LYS A 78 5.72 -12.51 -6.96
CA LYS A 78 4.88 -12.45 -8.17
C LYS A 78 3.47 -12.99 -8.00
N SER A 79 3.23 -13.82 -6.99
CA SER A 79 1.90 -14.35 -6.69
C SER A 79 0.99 -13.32 -6.03
N TRP A 80 1.54 -12.19 -5.57
CA TRP A 80 0.78 -11.14 -4.92
C TRP A 80 -0.13 -10.42 -5.93
N ASN A 81 -1.45 -10.49 -5.73
CA ASN A 81 -2.44 -9.99 -6.68
C ASN A 81 -3.71 -9.42 -6.02
N ILE A 82 -3.57 -8.85 -4.81
CA ILE A 82 -4.71 -8.36 -4.04
C ILE A 82 -5.30 -7.09 -4.68
N PRO A 83 -6.61 -7.03 -4.98
CA PRO A 83 -7.25 -5.89 -5.64
C PRO A 83 -7.58 -4.77 -4.64
N LEU A 84 -6.56 -4.02 -4.19
CA LEU A 84 -6.65 -3.03 -3.12
C LEU A 84 -7.74 -1.96 -3.35
N GLN A 85 -7.85 -1.42 -4.56
CA GLN A 85 -8.86 -0.41 -4.90
C GLN A 85 -10.29 -0.96 -4.75
N HIS A 86 -10.54 -2.18 -5.21
CA HIS A 86 -11.84 -2.82 -5.05
C HIS A 86 -12.17 -3.07 -3.58
N LEU A 87 -11.17 -3.41 -2.76
CA LEU A 87 -11.37 -3.60 -1.32
C LEU A 87 -11.81 -2.31 -0.63
N VAL A 88 -11.23 -1.16 -0.94
CA VAL A 88 -11.70 0.12 -0.35
C VAL A 88 -13.06 0.56 -0.88
N ASP A 89 -13.37 0.26 -2.15
CA ASP A 89 -14.66 0.60 -2.75
C ASP A 89 -15.83 -0.21 -2.15
N THR A 90 -15.54 -1.40 -1.65
CA THR A 90 -16.53 -2.33 -1.07
C THR A 90 -16.47 -2.41 0.46
N ALA A 91 -15.49 -1.76 1.08
CA ALA A 91 -15.34 -1.73 2.52
C ALA A 91 -16.52 -1.00 3.19
N GLY A 92 -16.92 -1.51 4.35
CA GLY A 92 -17.82 -0.80 5.25
C GLY A 92 -17.13 0.38 5.94
N PRO A 93 -17.89 1.29 6.57
CA PRO A 93 -17.31 2.33 7.43
C PRO A 93 -16.52 1.67 8.57
N GLY A 94 -15.29 2.14 8.80
CA GLY A 94 -14.47 1.68 9.93
C GLY A 94 -15.16 1.97 11.27
N LEU A 95 -14.91 1.12 12.27
CA LEU A 95 -15.30 1.40 13.65
C LEU A 95 -14.30 2.42 14.21
N ILE A 96 -14.81 3.59 14.59
CA ILE A 96 -14.09 4.64 15.32
C ILE A 96 -13.98 4.30 16.81
#